data_AF-I0L4D4-F1
#
_entry.id   AF-I0L4D4-F1
#
_cell.length_a   1.000
_cell.length_b   1.000
_cell.length_c   1.000
_cell.angle_alpha   90.00
_cell.angle_beta   90.00
_cell.angle_gamma   90.00
#
_symmetry.space_group_name_H-M   'P 1'
#
loop_
_entity.id
_entity.type
_entity.pdbx_description
1 polymer ?
#
loop_
_entity_poly.entity_id
_entity_poly.type
_entity_poly.pdbx_seq_one_letter_code
_entity_poly.pdbx_strand_id
1 'polypeptide(L)' 'MGTPLRRVRNVAGPEVFALDELGRITLAAHGDPRTVTTDDSAGMFAAAPGDVLIAKEGAVLAPTSYRQWLAR' A
#
# COMPACT_ATOMS: atom_id res chain seq x y z
N MET A 1 9.43 -0.82 -31.09
CA MET A 1 9.63 -1.28 -29.69
C MET A 1 10.97 -0.76 -29.21
N GLY A 2 11.04 -0.20 -28.00
CA GLY A 2 12.28 0.37 -27.46
C GLY A 2 13.15 -0.66 -26.71
N THR A 3 14.45 -0.43 -26.64
CA THR A 3 15.41 -1.30 -25.95
C THR A 3 15.19 -1.29 -24.42
N PRO A 4 15.28 -2.43 -23.72
CA PRO A 4 15.18 -2.48 -22.26
C PRO A 4 16.20 -1.57 -21.56
N LEU A 5 15.72 -0.75 -20.63
CA LEU A 5 16.56 0.25 -19.95
C LEU A 5 17.42 -0.30 -18.81
N ARG A 6 17.22 -1.55 -18.37
CA ARG A 6 17.91 -2.19 -17.22
C ARG A 6 17.99 -1.27 -15.98
N ARG A 7 16.88 -0.62 -15.64
CA ARG A 7 16.77 0.31 -14.49
C ARG A 7 15.54 0.02 -13.65
N VAL A 8 15.59 0.43 -12.39
CA VAL A 8 14.45 0.38 -11.45
C VAL A 8 13.68 1.69 -11.53
N ARG A 9 12.34 1.61 -11.53
CA ARG A 9 11.44 2.76 -11.40
C ARG A 9 10.49 2.49 -10.24
N ASN A 10 10.50 3.36 -9.24
CA ASN A 10 9.51 3.33 -8.16
C ASN A 10 8.21 3.98 -8.64
N VAL A 11 7.08 3.35 -8.34
CA VAL A 11 5.73 3.84 -8.66
C VAL A 11 4.85 3.59 -7.44
N ALA A 12 3.98 4.53 -7.11
CA ALA A 12 3.05 4.41 -5.99
C ALA A 12 1.72 5.15 -6.27
N GLY A 13 0.72 4.92 -5.41
CA GLY A 13 -0.50 5.72 -5.39
C GLY A 13 -0.26 7.09 -4.74
N PRO A 14 -1.29 7.96 -4.71
CA PRO A 14 -1.17 9.32 -4.18
C PRO A 14 -1.24 9.38 -2.65
N GLU A 15 -1.61 8.28 -1.99
CA GLU A 15 -1.92 8.22 -0.57
C GLU A 15 -0.98 7.23 0.15
N VAL A 16 -0.68 7.53 1.41
CA VAL A 16 0.06 6.66 2.33
C VAL A 16 -0.90 6.20 3.40
N PHE A 17 -0.91 4.90 3.68
CA PHE A 17 -1.74 4.29 4.70
C PHE A 17 -0.88 3.43 5.62
N ALA A 18 -1.24 3.37 6.90
CA ALA A 18 -0.81 2.26 7.74
C ALA A 18 -1.40 0.94 7.20
N LEU A 19 -0.70 -0.19 7.39
CA LEU A 19 -1.14 -1.48 6.83
C LEU A 19 -2.51 -1.92 7.36
N ASP A 20 -2.79 -1.65 8.63
CA ASP A 20 -4.07 -1.96 9.26
C ASP A 20 -5.21 -1.10 8.68
N GLU A 21 -4.95 0.17 8.39
CA GLU A 21 -5.89 1.05 7.70
C GLU A 21 -6.18 0.56 6.28
N LEU A 22 -5.15 0.17 5.51
CA LEU A 22 -5.32 -0.41 4.18
C LEU A 22 -6.23 -1.65 4.22
N GLY A 23 -6.04 -2.51 5.22
CA GLY A 23 -6.91 -3.66 5.49
C GLY A 23 -8.36 -3.26 5.77
N ARG A 24 -8.58 -2.29 6.68
CA ARG A 24 -9.94 -1.79 7.00
C ARG A 24 -10.66 -1.23 5.77
N ILE A 25 -9.96 -0.45 4.95
CA ILE A 25 -10.52 0.11 3.70
C ILE A 25 -10.94 -1.03 2.76
N THR A 26 -10.09 -2.04 2.63
CA THR A 26 -10.34 -3.19 1.75
C THR A 26 -11.57 -3.97 2.19
N LEU A 27 -11.65 -4.33 3.48
CA LEU A 27 -12.79 -5.08 4.02
C LEU A 27 -14.09 -4.29 3.87
N ALA A 28 -14.08 -3.00 4.21
CA ALA A 28 -15.25 -2.13 4.06
C ALA A 28 -15.73 -2.04 2.60
N ALA A 29 -14.81 -1.94 1.64
CA ALA A 29 -15.16 -1.89 0.20
C ALA A 29 -15.83 -3.18 -0.29
N HIS A 30 -15.53 -4.33 0.33
CA HIS A 30 -16.14 -5.62 -0.01
C HIS A 30 -17.36 -5.97 0.87
N GLY A 31 -17.80 -5.07 1.76
CA GLY A 31 -18.89 -5.35 2.70
C GLY A 31 -18.54 -6.42 3.74
N ASP A 32 -17.25 -6.64 4.01
CA ASP A 32 -16.79 -7.66 4.93
C ASP A 32 -16.79 -7.13 6.37
N PRO A 33 -17.49 -7.80 7.31
CA PRO A 33 -17.67 -7.30 8.68
C PRO A 33 -16.50 -7.62 9.62
N ARG A 34 -15.45 -8.32 9.14
CA ARG A 34 -14.29 -8.66 9.97
C ARG A 34 -13.55 -7.38 10.41
N THR A 35 -13.01 -7.42 11.62
CA THR A 35 -12.22 -6.32 12.18
C THR A 35 -10.73 -6.52 11.89
N VAL A 36 -9.98 -5.42 11.84
CA VAL A 36 -8.53 -5.41 11.68
C VAL A 36 -7.90 -4.85 12.93
N THR A 37 -7.03 -5.64 13.56
CA THR A 37 -6.28 -5.28 14.76
C THR A 37 -4.79 -5.36 14.46
N THR A 38 -4.05 -4.30 14.77
CA THR A 38 -2.59 -4.31 14.75
C THR A 38 -2.07 -5.10 15.95
N ASP A 39 -1.18 -6.06 15.70
CA ASP A 39 -0.52 -6.85 16.73
C ASP A 39 0.99 -6.56 16.74
N ASP A 40 1.40 -5.66 17.63
CA ASP A 40 2.81 -5.29 17.80
C ASP A 40 3.66 -6.41 18.44
N SER A 41 3.02 -7.51 18.87
CA SER A 41 3.68 -8.71 19.40
C SER A 41 3.82 -9.83 18.36
N ALA A 42 3.42 -9.60 17.11
CA ALA A 42 3.41 -10.59 16.02
C ALA A 42 4.80 -11.00 15.49
N GLY A 43 5.83 -10.99 16.34
CA GLY A 43 7.18 -11.45 16.03
C GLY A 43 7.75 -10.80 14.77
N MET A 44 8.12 -11.63 13.79
CA MET A 44 8.72 -11.15 12.54
C MET A 44 7.83 -10.18 11.74
N PHE A 45 6.50 -10.24 11.92
CA PHE A 45 5.57 -9.35 11.23
C PHE A 45 5.47 -7.97 11.88
N ALA A 46 5.79 -7.87 13.17
CA ALA A 46 5.88 -6.58 13.88
C ALA A 46 7.27 -5.93 13.76
N ALA A 47 8.25 -6.64 13.19
CA ALA A 47 9.64 -6.18 13.13
C ALA A 47 9.94 -5.20 11.97
N ALA A 48 9.01 -5.04 11.02
CA ALA A 48 9.20 -4.18 9.86
C ALA A 48 9.09 -2.69 10.25
N PRO A 49 10.06 -1.83 9.90
CA PRO A 49 9.95 -0.39 10.11
C PRO A 49 8.76 0.21 9.33
N GLY A 50 8.11 1.23 9.89
CA GLY A 50 6.84 1.76 9.40
C GLY A 50 6.85 2.39 8.00
N ASP A 51 8.02 2.66 7.42
CA ASP A 51 8.18 3.36 6.15
C ASP A 51 8.76 2.50 5.01
N VAL A 52 9.04 1.21 5.25
CA VAL A 52 9.75 0.36 4.26
C VAL A 52 8.94 0.06 2.98
N LEU A 53 7.61 0.23 3.03
CA LEU A 53 6.70 0.05 1.89
C LEU A 53 6.23 1.38 1.27
N ILE A 54 6.70 2.52 1.78
CA ILE A 54 6.31 3.83 1.27
C ILE A 54 7.13 4.18 0.03
N ALA A 55 6.52 4.95 -0.87
CA ALA A 55 7.17 5.49 -2.04
C ALA A 55 8.44 6.28 -1.66
N LYS A 56 9.60 5.84 -2.17
CA LYS A 56 10.86 6.56 -2.01
C LYS A 56 10.85 7.87 -2.79
N GLU A 57 11.76 8.78 -2.47
CA GLU A 57 11.99 10.00 -3.24
C GLU A 57 12.17 9.68 -4.75
N GLY A 58 11.54 10.49 -5.60
CA GLY A 58 11.55 10.30 -7.05
C GLY A 58 10.62 9.19 -7.57
N ALA A 59 9.78 8.59 -6.72
CA ALA A 59 8.70 7.72 -7.16
C ALA A 59 7.70 8.48 -8.02
N VAL A 60 7.20 7.83 -9.06
CA VAL A 60 6.10 8.35 -9.86
C VAL A 60 4.79 8.05 -9.14
N LEU A 61 4.07 9.10 -8.75
CA LEU A 61 2.77 8.96 -8.10
C LEU A 61 1.67 8.92 -9.16
N ALA A 62 0.91 7.84 -9.18
CA ALA A 62 -0.30 7.73 -9.97
C ALA A 62 -1.44 8.53 -9.31
N PRO A 63 -2.37 9.11 -10.09
CA PRO A 63 -3.45 9.94 -9.54
C PRO A 63 -4.61 9.13 -8.94
N THR A 64 -4.69 7.83 -9.25
CA THR A 64 -5.79 6.97 -8.80
C THR A 64 -5.64 6.69 -7.31
N SER A 65 -6.61 7.14 -6.51
CA SER A 65 -6.66 6.83 -5.08
C SER A 65 -6.96 5.35 -4.83
N TYR A 66 -6.60 4.83 -3.66
CA TYR A 66 -6.84 3.41 -3.38
C TYR A 66 -8.33 3.06 -3.39
N ARG A 67 -9.16 3.95 -2.84
CA ARG A 67 -10.61 3.81 -2.84
C ARG A 67 -11.22 3.88 -4.25
N GLN A 68 -10.69 4.76 -5.11
CA GLN A 68 -11.10 4.81 -6.51
C GLN A 68 -10.73 3.54 -7.27
N TRP A 69 -9.59 2.92 -6.94
CA TRP A 69 -9.19 1.65 -7.53
C TRP A 69 -10.10 0.50 -7.10
N LEU A 70 -10.48 0.43 -5.82
CA LEU A 70 -11.41 -0.59 -5.31
C LEU A 70 -12.86 -0.45 -5.83
N ALA A 71 -13.27 0.76 -6.22
CA ALA A 71 -14.60 1.02 -6.75
C ALA A 71 -14.75 0.70 -8.25
N ARG A 72 -13.69 0.18 -8.89
CA ARG A 72 -13.66 -0.15 -10.32
C ARG A 72 -13.96 -1.62 -10.60
#